data_AF-A0A3D1QY97-F1
#
_entry.id   AF-A0A3D1QY97-F1
#
_cell.length_a   1.000
_cell.length_b   1.000
_cell.length_c   1.000
_cell.angle_alpha   90.00
_cell.angle_beta   90.00
_cell.angle_gamma   90.00
#
_symmetry.space_group_name_H-M   'P 1'
#
loop_
_entity.id
_entity.type
_entity.pdbx_description
1 polymer ?
#
loop_
_entity_poly.entity_id
_entity_poly.type
_entity_poly.pdbx_seq_one_letter_code
_entity_poly.pdbx_strand_id
1 'polypeptide(L)'
;MKAALRNLRWRERGPELAAMAACLLAAIALTWPMSAHLLTRLGGDPGDPFQTLWSWRWMHDALTSLRNPFFTDRVFFPHGASLVFQTFDVPTAILTVPLWWFLPPVGVYNAGVLFAFWLTAYGMYRLARELTGDRLVSVCAGVLFTAVPYHLAHVQG
;
A
#
# COMPACT_ATOMS: atom_id res chain seq x y z
N MET A 1 15.17 -26.06 -23.87
CA MET A 1 15.01 -25.56 -22.47
C MET A 1 14.02 -24.39 -22.32
N LYS A 2 14.05 -23.32 -23.14
CA LYS A 2 13.11 -22.17 -23.04
C LYS A 2 11.62 -22.53 -23.22
N ALA A 3 11.30 -23.54 -24.06
CA ALA A 3 9.92 -23.98 -24.29
C ALA A 3 9.30 -24.71 -23.08
N ALA A 4 10.10 -25.44 -22.29
CA ALA A 4 9.64 -26.18 -21.11
C ALA A 4 9.31 -25.23 -19.94
N LEU A 5 10.15 -24.21 -19.72
CA LEU A 5 9.89 -23.14 -18.74
C LEU A 5 8.66 -22.30 -19.11
N ARG A 6 8.40 -22.12 -20.40
CA ARG A 6 7.20 -21.41 -20.88
C ARG A 6 5.93 -22.18 -20.57
N ASN A 7 5.93 -23.51 -20.67
CA ASN A 7 4.76 -24.36 -20.39
C ASN A 7 4.47 -24.50 -18.88
N LEU A 8 5.50 -24.43 -18.02
CA LEU A 8 5.33 -24.36 -16.55
C LEU A 8 4.63 -23.08 -16.10
N ARG A 9 4.95 -21.92 -16.70
CA ARG A 9 4.35 -20.60 -16.36
C ARG A 9 2.85 -20.49 -16.64
N TRP A 10 2.25 -21.34 -17.48
CA TRP A 10 0.80 -21.33 -17.73
C TRP A 10 0.02 -22.21 -16.75
N ARG A 11 0.59 -23.36 -16.32
CA ARG A 11 -0.04 -24.26 -15.33
C ARG A 11 -0.07 -23.67 -13.92
N GLU A 12 0.86 -22.77 -13.59
CA GLU A 12 0.89 -22.15 -12.26
C GLU A 12 0.02 -20.88 -12.13
N ARG A 13 -0.66 -20.42 -13.19
CA ARG A 13 -1.48 -19.19 -13.12
C ARG A 13 -2.67 -19.32 -12.18
N GLY A 14 -3.38 -20.44 -12.22
CA GLY A 14 -4.52 -20.71 -11.35
C GLY A 14 -4.16 -20.62 -9.86
N PRO A 15 -3.17 -21.38 -9.37
CA PRO A 15 -2.79 -21.34 -7.96
C PRO A 15 -2.17 -20.00 -7.54
N GLU A 16 -1.43 -19.31 -8.42
CA GLU A 16 -0.89 -17.97 -8.09
C GLU A 16 -2.00 -16.92 -7.94
N LEU A 17 -3.01 -16.93 -8.83
CA LEU A 17 -4.18 -16.05 -8.70
C LEU A 17 -4.96 -16.34 -7.41
N ALA A 18 -5.10 -17.61 -7.04
CA ALA A 18 -5.72 -18.00 -5.78
C ALA A 18 -4.93 -17.48 -4.57
N ALA A 19 -3.59 -17.53 -4.61
CA ALA A 19 -2.75 -16.97 -3.56
C ALA A 19 -2.86 -15.44 -3.48
N MET A 20 -2.85 -14.75 -4.62
CA MET A 20 -3.08 -13.30 -4.68
C MET A 20 -4.42 -12.89 -4.09
N ALA A 21 -5.49 -13.65 -4.40
CA ALA A 21 -6.82 -13.43 -3.86
C ALA A 21 -6.88 -13.71 -2.35
N ALA A 22 -6.22 -14.78 -1.88
CA ALA A 22 -6.13 -15.09 -0.44
C ALA A 22 -5.41 -13.97 0.33
N CYS A 23 -4.30 -13.45 -0.22
CA CYS A 23 -3.58 -12.31 0.35
C CYS A 23 -4.46 -11.05 0.38
N LEU A 24 -5.28 -10.83 -0.65
CA LEU A 24 -6.19 -9.69 -0.70
C LEU A 24 -7.31 -9.80 0.34
N LEU A 25 -7.91 -10.99 0.48
CA LEU A 25 -8.91 -11.25 1.50
C LEU A 25 -8.34 -11.06 2.91
N ALA A 26 -7.10 -11.51 3.15
CA ALA A 26 -6.42 -11.27 4.41
C ALA A 26 -6.20 -9.77 4.66
N ALA A 27 -5.74 -9.01 3.65
CA ALA A 27 -5.59 -7.56 3.75
C ALA A 27 -6.93 -6.86 4.06
N ILE A 28 -8.02 -7.25 3.40
CA ILE A 28 -9.37 -6.71 3.66
C ILE A 28 -9.81 -7.02 5.10
N ALA A 29 -9.58 -8.24 5.57
CA ALA A 29 -9.96 -8.67 6.92
C ALA A 29 -9.16 -7.94 8.00
N LEU A 30 -7.85 -7.80 7.81
CA LEU A 30 -6.96 -7.12 8.76
C LEU A 30 -7.18 -5.60 8.80
N THR A 31 -7.65 -5.02 7.70
CA THR A 31 -7.97 -3.58 7.61
C THR A 31 -9.46 -3.28 7.84
N TRP A 32 -10.25 -4.25 8.30
CA TRP A 32 -11.64 -3.99 8.68
C TRP A 32 -11.70 -3.08 9.92
N PRO A 33 -12.56 -2.04 9.97
CA PRO A 33 -13.64 -1.68 9.04
C PRO A 33 -13.26 -0.67 7.95
N MET A 34 -12.00 -0.23 7.87
CA MET A 34 -11.54 0.75 6.86
C MET A 34 -11.86 0.27 5.44
N SER A 35 -11.62 -1.02 5.15
CA SER A 35 -11.91 -1.64 3.85
C SER A 35 -13.40 -1.57 3.46
N ALA A 36 -14.33 -1.59 4.42
CA ALA A 36 -15.77 -1.44 4.19
C ALA A 36 -16.17 0.00 3.86
N HIS A 37 -15.41 0.97 4.37
CA HIS A 37 -15.70 2.40 4.25
C HIS A 37 -14.69 3.13 3.36
N LEU A 38 -14.15 2.43 2.35
CA LEU A 38 -13.01 2.85 1.54
C LEU A 38 -13.08 4.31 1.04
N LEU A 39 -14.25 4.78 0.62
CA LEU A 39 -14.42 6.13 0.05
C LEU A 39 -14.98 7.17 1.03
N THR A 40 -15.39 6.74 2.23
CA THR A 40 -16.29 7.54 3.10
C THR A 40 -15.69 7.89 4.45
N ARG A 41 -14.77 7.07 4.98
CA ARG A 41 -14.13 7.30 6.28
C ARG A 41 -12.65 7.03 6.17
N LEU A 42 -11.84 7.94 6.70
CA LEU A 42 -10.41 7.73 6.82
C LEU A 42 -10.15 6.65 7.88
N GLY A 43 -9.33 5.65 7.57
CA GLY A 43 -8.86 4.68 8.57
C GLY A 43 -7.79 5.30 9.47
N GLY A 44 -7.73 4.84 10.72
CA GLY A 44 -6.73 5.25 11.71
C GLY A 44 -7.19 6.39 12.62
N ASP A 45 -6.24 6.95 13.37
CA ASP A 45 -6.46 8.05 14.30
C ASP A 45 -6.61 9.41 13.60
N PRO A 46 -7.00 10.48 14.33
CA PRO A 46 -7.14 11.81 13.74
C PRO A 46 -5.80 12.52 13.43
N GLY A 47 -4.65 11.89 13.70
CA GLY A 47 -3.33 12.52 13.58
C GLY A 47 -2.59 12.09 12.33
N ASP A 48 -1.97 10.93 12.41
CA ASP A 48 -0.99 10.45 11.42
C ASP A 48 -1.61 10.24 10.02
N PRO A 49 -2.79 9.62 9.87
CA PRO A 49 -3.46 9.47 8.57
C PRO A 49 -3.69 10.80 7.84
N PHE A 50 -4.01 11.88 8.56
CA PHE A 50 -4.22 13.19 7.95
C PHE A 50 -2.91 13.81 7.47
N GLN A 51 -1.83 13.64 8.24
CA GLN A 51 -0.50 14.08 7.82
C GLN A 51 -0.04 13.32 6.58
N THR A 52 -0.19 11.99 6.56
CA THR A 52 0.13 11.16 5.38
C THR A 52 -0.70 11.55 4.16
N LEU A 53 -2.02 11.72 4.33
CA LEU A 53 -2.93 12.15 3.26
C LEU A 53 -2.52 13.51 2.68
N TRP A 54 -2.18 14.47 3.54
CA TRP A 54 -1.69 15.78 3.13
C TRP A 54 -0.39 15.66 2.34
N SER A 55 0.57 14.86 2.82
CA SER A 55 1.85 14.63 2.14
C SER A 55 1.64 14.01 0.76
N TRP A 56 0.77 13.00 0.63
CA TRP A 56 0.47 12.37 -0.66
C TRP A 56 -0.20 13.36 -1.61
N ARG A 57 -1.12 14.19 -1.11
CA ARG A 57 -1.74 15.24 -1.91
C ARG A 57 -0.71 16.28 -2.38
N TRP A 58 0.21 16.68 -1.50
CA TRP A 58 1.29 17.59 -1.87
C TRP A 58 2.20 16.99 -2.94
N MET A 59 2.59 15.72 -2.82
CA MET A 59 3.37 15.02 -3.86
C MET A 59 2.66 15.05 -5.21
N HIS A 60 1.36 14.72 -5.23
CA HIS A 60 0.56 14.81 -6.45
C HIS A 60 0.60 16.23 -7.04
N ASP A 61 0.31 17.25 -6.24
CA ASP A 61 0.24 18.63 -6.72
C ASP A 61 1.61 19.14 -7.19
N ALA A 62 2.70 18.78 -6.50
CA ALA A 62 4.06 19.15 -6.88
C ALA A 62 4.48 18.48 -8.19
N LEU A 63 4.25 17.18 -8.35
CA LEU A 63 4.60 16.45 -9.57
C LEU A 63 3.78 16.91 -10.77
N THR A 64 2.48 17.13 -10.60
CA THR A 64 1.59 17.57 -11.69
C THR A 64 1.84 19.02 -12.10
N SER A 65 2.36 19.85 -11.21
CA SER A 65 2.76 21.23 -11.50
C SER A 65 4.26 21.42 -11.78
N LEU A 66 5.03 20.33 -11.87
CA LEU A 66 6.48 20.34 -12.12
C LEU A 66 7.27 21.19 -11.09
N ARG A 67 6.83 21.19 -9.83
CA ARG A 67 7.48 21.86 -8.70
C ARG A 67 8.34 20.88 -7.91
N ASN A 68 9.27 21.41 -7.11
CA ASN A 68 10.04 20.61 -6.17
C ASN A 68 9.11 20.01 -5.09
N PRO A 69 8.97 18.67 -5.00
CA PRO A 69 8.11 18.05 -4.00
C PRO A 69 8.66 18.14 -2.57
N PHE A 70 9.95 18.46 -2.40
CA PHE A 70 10.60 18.55 -1.10
C PHE A 70 10.58 19.96 -0.48
N PHE A 71 9.82 20.89 -1.03
CA PHE A 71 9.62 22.22 -0.46
C PHE A 71 8.18 22.66 -0.66
N THR A 72 7.49 23.09 0.39
CA THR A 72 6.11 23.58 0.29
C THR A 72 5.97 25.01 0.79
N ASP A 73 5.10 25.78 0.14
CA ASP A 73 4.65 27.11 0.54
C ASP A 73 3.33 27.06 1.35
N ARG A 74 2.70 25.87 1.48
CA ARG A 74 1.41 25.69 2.14
C ARG A 74 1.48 25.73 3.66
N VAL A 75 2.67 25.52 4.22
CA VAL A 75 2.93 25.55 5.66
C VAL A 75 3.96 26.63 5.93
N PHE A 76 3.81 27.35 7.05
CA PHE A 76 4.69 28.47 7.43
C PHE A 76 4.75 29.61 6.40
N PHE A 77 3.61 29.93 5.77
CA PHE A 77 3.51 31.09 4.88
C PHE A 77 3.92 32.39 5.62
N PRO A 78 4.69 33.30 5.00
CA PRO A 78 5.16 33.29 3.60
C PRO A 78 6.49 32.57 3.34
N HIS A 79 7.16 32.06 4.39
CA HIS A 79 8.52 31.53 4.29
C HIS A 79 8.57 30.10 3.72
N GLY A 80 7.50 29.32 3.90
CA GLY A 80 7.46 27.92 3.48
C GLY A 80 8.27 27.00 4.39
N ALA A 81 8.34 25.72 4.04
CA ALA A 81 9.14 24.73 4.75
C ALA A 81 9.75 23.68 3.82
N SER A 82 10.96 23.26 4.18
CA SER A 82 11.61 22.09 3.58
C SER A 82 10.96 20.81 4.11
N LEU A 83 10.59 19.93 3.20
CA LEU A 83 10.05 18.60 3.51
C LEU A 83 11.11 17.50 3.40
N VAL A 84 12.38 17.86 3.18
CA VAL A 84 13.51 16.90 3.10
C VAL A 84 13.62 16.05 4.38
N PHE A 85 13.34 16.65 5.53
CA PHE A 85 13.38 15.98 6.83
C PHE A 85 12.01 15.49 7.30
N GLN A 86 10.96 15.70 6.51
CA GLN A 86 9.64 15.18 6.84
C GLN A 86 9.61 13.68 6.59
N THR A 87 8.89 12.93 7.43
CA THR A 87 8.57 11.51 7.22
C THR A 87 7.64 11.35 6.02
N PHE A 88 8.23 11.49 4.84
CA PHE A 88 7.52 11.50 3.57
C PHE A 88 7.60 10.11 2.94
N ASP A 89 6.47 9.41 2.88
CA ASP A 89 6.37 8.13 2.16
C ASP A 89 6.34 8.39 0.65
N VAL A 90 7.50 8.74 0.09
CA VAL A 90 7.66 9.09 -1.33
C VAL A 90 7.22 7.94 -2.26
N PRO A 91 7.60 6.67 -2.04
CA PRO A 91 7.18 5.58 -2.91
C PRO A 91 5.67 5.45 -3.03
N THR A 92 4.95 5.42 -1.90
CA THR A 92 3.48 5.29 -1.93
C THR A 92 2.81 6.56 -2.45
N ALA A 93 3.35 7.74 -2.12
CA ALA A 93 2.86 9.01 -2.65
C ALA A 93 2.95 9.07 -4.18
N ILE A 94 4.02 8.55 -4.79
CA ILE A 94 4.16 8.47 -6.25
C ILE A 94 3.19 7.44 -6.84
N LEU A 95 3.07 6.26 -6.24
CA LEU A 95 2.17 5.21 -6.72
C LEU A 95 0.69 5.61 -6.67
N THR A 96 0.33 6.50 -5.76
CA THR A 96 -1.05 7.01 -5.60
C THR A 96 -1.38 8.18 -6.51
N VAL A 97 -0.40 8.83 -7.17
CA VAL A 97 -0.61 9.92 -8.15
C VAL A 97 -1.76 9.62 -9.13
N PRO A 98 -1.78 8.49 -9.86
CA PRO A 98 -2.88 8.16 -10.77
C PRO A 98 -4.26 8.10 -10.12
N LEU A 99 -4.35 7.74 -8.85
CA LEU A 99 -5.62 7.55 -8.16
C LEU A 99 -6.34 8.87 -7.86
N TRP A 100 -5.60 9.97 -7.72
CA TRP A 100 -6.15 11.29 -7.41
C TRP A 100 -7.09 11.84 -8.50
N TRP A 101 -7.00 11.34 -9.74
CA TRP A 101 -7.92 11.71 -10.82
C TRP A 101 -9.27 10.96 -10.77
N PHE A 102 -9.35 9.85 -10.05
CA PHE A 102 -10.52 8.96 -10.07
C PHE A 102 -11.21 8.82 -8.70
N LEU A 103 -10.47 9.04 -7.62
CA LEU A 103 -10.94 8.79 -6.25
C LEU A 103 -10.94 10.07 -5.41
N PRO A 104 -11.86 10.19 -4.44
CA PRO A 104 -11.77 11.22 -3.42
C PRO A 104 -10.53 11.01 -2.53
N PRO A 105 -10.05 12.05 -1.82
CA PRO A 105 -8.84 11.96 -0.98
C PRO A 105 -8.82 10.77 -0.03
N VAL A 106 -9.95 10.52 0.65
CA VAL A 106 -10.13 9.38 1.56
C VAL A 106 -9.97 8.04 0.83
N GLY A 107 -10.51 7.95 -0.39
CA GLY A 107 -10.39 6.77 -1.25
C GLY A 107 -8.95 6.49 -1.66
N VAL A 108 -8.18 7.54 -1.98
CA VAL A 108 -6.76 7.41 -2.33
C VAL A 108 -5.96 6.86 -1.15
N TYR A 109 -6.17 7.42 0.05
CA TYR A 109 -5.47 6.97 1.26
C TYR A 109 -5.78 5.52 1.59
N ASN A 110 -7.06 5.18 1.73
CA ASN A 110 -7.49 3.84 2.12
C ASN A 110 -7.09 2.79 1.06
N ALA A 111 -7.14 3.14 -0.23
CA ALA A 111 -6.66 2.27 -1.30
C ALA A 111 -5.15 2.04 -1.21
N GLY A 112 -4.37 3.08 -0.90
CA GLY A 112 -2.93 2.98 -0.67
C GLY A 112 -2.58 2.07 0.50
N VAL A 113 -3.27 2.23 1.64
CA VAL A 113 -3.09 1.37 2.83
C VAL A 113 -3.46 -0.09 2.52
N LEU A 114 -4.61 -0.32 1.88
CA LEU A 114 -5.04 -1.67 1.50
C LEU A 114 -4.05 -2.33 0.52
N PHE A 115 -3.56 -1.56 -0.45
CA PHE A 115 -2.56 -2.01 -1.41
C PHE A 115 -1.24 -2.38 -0.72
N ALA A 116 -0.79 -1.58 0.24
CA ALA A 116 0.41 -1.89 1.03
C ALA A 116 0.26 -3.21 1.79
N PHE A 117 -0.86 -3.42 2.49
CA PHE A 117 -1.13 -4.68 3.21
C PHE A 117 -1.16 -5.89 2.26
N TRP A 118 -1.83 -5.74 1.12
CA TRP A 118 -1.88 -6.79 0.10
C TRP A 118 -0.49 -7.12 -0.45
N LEU A 119 0.31 -6.09 -0.75
CA LEU A 119 1.66 -6.25 -1.28
C LEU A 119 2.60 -6.89 -0.27
N THR A 120 2.47 -6.55 1.02
CA THR A 120 3.22 -7.18 2.11
C THR A 120 2.89 -8.68 2.22
N ALA A 121 1.60 -9.03 2.26
CA ALA A 121 1.15 -10.42 2.34
C ALA A 121 1.64 -11.23 1.12
N TYR A 122 1.48 -10.68 -0.07
CA TYR A 122 1.88 -11.33 -1.31
C TYR A 122 3.40 -11.44 -1.45
N GLY A 123 4.15 -10.39 -1.07
CA GLY A 123 5.61 -10.41 -1.07
C GLY A 123 6.17 -11.50 -0.16
N MET A 124 5.61 -11.64 1.05
CA MET A 124 6.00 -12.70 1.97
C MET A 124 5.58 -14.09 1.48
N TYR A 125 4.40 -14.24 0.87
CA TYR A 125 4.01 -15.49 0.18
C TYR A 125 5.05 -15.89 -0.88
N ARG A 126 5.48 -14.94 -1.73
CA ARG A 126 6.47 -15.22 -2.79
C ARG A 126 7.82 -15.63 -2.21
N LEU A 127 8.28 -14.95 -1.18
CA LEU A 127 9.53 -15.28 -0.48
C LEU A 127 9.45 -16.67 0.16
N ALA A 128 8.40 -16.96 0.92
CA ALA A 128 8.22 -18.25 1.55
C ALA A 128 8.10 -19.39 0.52
N ARG A 129 7.50 -19.10 -0.65
CA ARG A 129 7.36 -20.09 -1.72
C ARG A 129 8.69 -20.44 -2.35
N GLU A 130 9.58 -19.46 -2.49
CA GLU A 130 10.94 -19.68 -2.98
C GLU A 130 11.79 -20.49 -1.99
N LEU A 131 11.58 -20.29 -0.67
CA LEU A 131 12.34 -20.99 0.37
C LEU A 131 11.82 -22.41 0.68
N THR A 132 10.51 -22.61 0.69
CA THR A 132 9.88 -23.87 1.16
C THR A 132 9.38 -24.76 0.02
N GLY A 133 9.08 -24.19 -1.15
CA GLY A 133 8.40 -24.87 -2.24
C GLY A 133 6.92 -25.18 -1.98
N ASP A 134 6.44 -25.09 -0.74
CA ASP A 134 5.09 -25.43 -0.31
C ASP A 134 4.13 -24.22 -0.39
N ARG A 135 2.97 -24.41 -1.03
CA ARG A 135 2.00 -23.33 -1.22
C ARG A 135 1.26 -22.94 0.06
N LEU A 136 0.84 -23.93 0.83
CA LEU A 136 0.02 -23.71 2.02
C LEU A 136 0.85 -22.98 3.08
N VAL A 137 2.08 -23.47 3.32
CA VAL A 137 3.02 -22.83 4.25
C VAL A 137 3.30 -21.39 3.84
N SER A 138 3.45 -21.14 2.55
CA SER A 138 3.72 -19.80 2.02
C SER A 138 2.54 -18.84 2.20
N VAL A 139 1.30 -19.30 1.96
CA VAL A 139 0.10 -18.47 2.18
C VAL A 139 -0.04 -18.14 3.67
N CYS A 140 0.14 -19.14 4.54
CA CYS A 140 0.12 -18.93 5.99
C CYS A 140 1.19 -17.93 6.43
N ALA A 141 2.42 -18.03 5.90
CA ALA A 141 3.50 -17.10 6.19
C ALA A 141 3.13 -15.65 5.78
N GLY A 142 2.54 -15.46 4.60
CA GLY A 142 2.10 -14.14 4.15
C GLY A 142 1.03 -13.52 5.04
N VAL A 143 0.01 -14.30 5.41
CA VAL A 143 -1.06 -13.85 6.31
C VAL A 143 -0.52 -13.52 7.70
N LEU A 144 0.26 -14.44 8.29
CA LEU A 144 0.80 -14.26 9.65
C LEU A 144 1.74 -13.07 9.73
N PHE A 145 2.61 -12.88 8.73
CA PHE A 145 3.53 -11.74 8.68
C PHE A 145 2.80 -10.40 8.61
N THR A 146 1.72 -10.35 7.83
CA THR A 146 0.91 -9.12 7.70
C THR A 146 0.05 -8.87 8.93
N ALA A 147 -0.34 -9.92 9.64
CA ALA A 147 -1.15 -9.86 10.86
C ALA A 147 -0.35 -9.57 12.14
N VAL A 148 0.96 -9.32 12.04
CA VAL A 148 1.80 -9.01 13.22
C VAL A 148 1.26 -7.75 13.92
N PRO A 149 1.19 -7.72 15.27
CA PRO A 149 0.59 -6.61 16.03
C PRO A 149 1.16 -5.22 15.70
N TYR A 150 2.43 -5.15 15.32
CA TYR A 150 3.06 -3.91 14.87
C TYR A 150 2.38 -3.29 13.64
N HIS A 151 2.04 -4.11 12.63
CA HIS A 151 1.33 -3.66 11.44
C HIS A 151 -0.09 -3.17 11.78
N LEU A 152 -0.75 -3.88 12.71
CA LEU A 152 -2.10 -3.53 13.13
C LEU A 152 -2.14 -2.24 13.96
N ALA A 153 -1.17 -2.04 14.84
CA ALA A 153 -1.04 -0.81 15.63
C ALA A 153 -0.82 0.40 14.72
N HIS A 154 0.07 0.28 13.73
CA HIS A 154 0.42 1.41 12.87
C HIS A 154 -0.70 1.87 11.92
N VAL A 155 -1.66 0.99 11.59
CA VAL A 155 -2.87 1.39 10.83
C VAL A 155 -3.87 2.13 11.70
N GLN A 156 -3.82 1.95 13.02
CA GLN A 156 -4.74 2.58 13.94
C GLN A 156 -4.32 4.00 14.32
N GLY A 157 -3.11 4.42 13.97
CA GLY A 157 -2.46 5.65 14.46
C GLY A 157 -1.54 5.33 15.63
#